data_AF-A0A3M1GVF2-F1
#
_entry.id   AF-A0A3M1GVF2-F1
#
_cell.length_a   1.000
_cell.length_b   1.000
_cell.length_c   1.000
_cell.angle_alpha   90.00
_cell.angle_beta   90.00
_cell.angle_gamma   90.00
#
_symmetry.space_group_name_H-M   'P 1'
#
loop_
_entity.id
_entity.type
_entity.pdbx_description
1 polymer ?
#
loop_
_entity_poly.entity_id
_entity_poly.type
_entity_poly.pdbx_seq_one_letter_code
_entity_poly.pdbx_strand_id
1 'polypeptide(L)'
;MTDSFLYHQIAEDIRQKILNQTLQPGDRLPSVRELAEAWHCTIGTARRAYQELARQGLVTSRPGRGTHVAHEPPVAQAAPLRRAALVHRAEAFLLEALASGHTLPEIEQAVRLAMDRWRVPPHRDTPRPEKTLAFAGSHDPLLAHIAARFHAIAPGWSLSLAFCGSRGGLIALAEGKADFAGAHLWDRETGQYNISFVRRFLPGRRTALVALAHRRLGLAVAPGNPHRLTGLADLPRAGLRFVNRAPGTGTRVWLDAQLAELGLSPAQIPGYETIAGSHSDVAQTIAEGRADAGLTVEYAAHAYSLTFIPLTTEQYDLVIPAENWSRPGLLALVQWLASSAARQELAALPGYDLSAAGQVRWVEG
;
A
#
# COMPACT_ATOMS: atom_id res chain seq x y z
N MET A 1 -22.58 -23.48 -2.45
CA MET A 1 -21.11 -23.38 -2.32
C MET A 1 -20.70 -21.90 -2.26
N THR A 2 -21.10 -21.18 -1.20
CA THR A 2 -20.96 -19.71 -1.12
C THR A 2 -20.63 -19.20 0.29
N ASP A 3 -20.79 -20.02 1.33
CA ASP A 3 -20.53 -19.61 2.73
C ASP A 3 -19.04 -19.47 3.10
N SER A 4 -18.13 -20.15 2.41
CA SER A 4 -16.70 -20.12 2.78
C SER A 4 -16.01 -18.78 2.46
N PHE A 5 -16.57 -17.97 1.56
CA PHE A 5 -16.02 -16.65 1.23
C PHE A 5 -16.64 -15.54 2.08
N LEU A 6 -17.90 -15.71 2.49
CA LEU A 6 -18.65 -14.64 3.15
C LEU A 6 -18.14 -14.35 4.57
N TYR A 7 -17.76 -15.38 5.35
CA TYR A 7 -17.19 -15.12 6.67
C TYR A 7 -15.84 -14.37 6.61
N HIS A 8 -15.04 -14.59 5.56
CA HIS A 8 -13.79 -13.87 5.34
C HIS A 8 -14.04 -12.40 5.01
N GLN A 9 -15.05 -12.12 4.18
CA GLN A 9 -15.46 -10.74 3.85
C GLN A 9 -15.98 -9.99 5.08
N ILE A 10 -16.81 -10.64 5.90
CA ILE A 10 -17.30 -10.07 7.17
C ILE A 10 -16.12 -9.77 8.11
N ALA A 11 -15.19 -10.72 8.26
CA ALA A 11 -14.02 -10.52 9.09
C ALA A 11 -13.12 -9.39 8.56
N GLU A 12 -12.97 -9.26 7.24
CA GLU A 12 -12.22 -8.17 6.61
C GLU A 12 -12.86 -6.80 6.85
N ASP A 13 -14.17 -6.67 6.64
CA ASP A 13 -14.85 -5.40 6.89
C ASP A 13 -14.68 -4.91 8.34
N ILE A 14 -14.90 -5.79 9.32
CA ILE A 14 -14.74 -5.44 10.73
C ILE A 14 -13.28 -5.11 11.05
N ARG A 15 -12.32 -5.86 10.48
CA ARG A 15 -10.89 -5.56 10.61
C ARG A 15 -10.56 -4.18 10.07
N GLN A 16 -11.06 -3.83 8.88
CA GLN A 16 -10.84 -2.50 8.28
C GLN A 16 -11.44 -1.38 9.13
N LYS A 17 -12.61 -1.60 9.75
CA LYS A 17 -13.23 -0.65 10.68
C LYS A 17 -12.45 -0.47 11.98
N ILE A 18 -11.79 -1.51 12.49
CA ILE A 18 -10.87 -1.38 13.63
C ILE A 18 -9.61 -0.62 13.20
N LEU A 19 -9.06 -0.97 12.03
CA LEU A 19 -7.84 -0.39 11.47
C LEU A 19 -7.96 1.11 11.22
N ASN A 20 -9.07 1.55 10.64
CA ASN A 20 -9.33 2.96 10.35
C ASN A 20 -9.89 3.74 11.55
N GLN A 21 -9.95 3.13 12.74
CA GLN A 21 -10.49 3.69 13.99
C GLN A 21 -11.99 4.05 13.97
N THR A 22 -12.75 3.53 13.00
CA THR A 22 -14.23 3.58 13.07
C THR A 22 -14.75 2.78 14.27
N LEU A 23 -14.04 1.71 14.63
CA LEU A 23 -14.26 0.92 15.84
C LEU A 23 -13.03 1.03 16.75
N GLN A 24 -13.23 1.50 17.97
CA GLN A 24 -12.19 1.72 18.97
C GLN A 24 -12.04 0.52 19.92
N PRO A 25 -10.87 0.34 20.56
CA PRO A 25 -10.67 -0.67 21.59
C PRO A 25 -11.72 -0.58 22.71
N GLY A 26 -12.44 -1.68 22.95
CA GLY A 26 -13.56 -1.72 23.92
C GLY A 26 -14.94 -1.49 23.31
N ASP A 27 -15.04 -1.05 22.05
CA ASP A 27 -16.33 -0.86 21.39
C ASP A 27 -17.10 -2.18 21.28
N ARG A 28 -18.41 -2.09 21.51
CA ARG A 28 -19.31 -3.23 21.38
C ARG A 28 -19.63 -3.47 19.91
N LEU A 29 -19.39 -4.69 19.46
CA LEU A 29 -19.77 -5.14 18.12
C LEU A 29 -21.23 -5.62 18.10
N PRO A 30 -21.87 -5.62 16.91
CA PRO A 30 -23.18 -6.25 16.74
C PRO A 30 -23.18 -7.68 17.27
N SER A 31 -24.29 -8.13 17.83
CA SER A 31 -24.49 -9.53 18.17
C SER A 31 -24.40 -10.41 16.92
N VAL A 32 -24.18 -11.71 17.09
CA VAL A 32 -24.11 -12.66 15.97
C VAL A 32 -25.39 -12.62 15.11
N ARG A 33 -26.55 -12.38 15.73
CA ARG A 33 -27.84 -12.27 15.01
C ARG A 33 -27.92 -10.99 14.19
N GLU A 34 -27.62 -9.85 14.80
CA GLU A 34 -27.59 -8.55 14.11
C GLU A 34 -26.58 -8.54 12.97
N LEU A 35 -25.41 -9.16 13.18
CA LEU A 35 -24.39 -9.28 12.14
C LEU A 35 -24.84 -10.18 10.98
N ALA A 36 -25.52 -11.29 11.28
CA ALA A 36 -26.06 -12.19 10.27
C ALA A 36 -27.16 -11.51 9.44
N GLU A 37 -28.03 -10.73 10.08
CA GLU A 37 -29.06 -9.93 9.41
C GLU A 37 -28.44 -8.85 8.51
N ALA A 38 -27.48 -8.08 9.03
CA ALA A 38 -26.82 -7.00 8.29
C ALA A 38 -26.07 -7.47 7.03
N TRP A 39 -25.52 -8.68 7.07
CA TRP A 39 -24.77 -9.29 5.96
C TRP A 39 -25.59 -10.29 5.14
N HIS A 40 -26.89 -10.42 5.44
CA HIS A 40 -27.78 -11.40 4.81
C HIS A 40 -27.18 -12.81 4.77
N CYS A 41 -26.58 -13.26 5.88
CA CYS A 41 -25.87 -14.53 5.97
C CYS A 41 -26.43 -15.43 7.07
N THR A 42 -25.95 -16.69 7.12
CA THR A 42 -26.35 -17.59 8.21
C THR A 42 -25.67 -17.18 9.53
N ILE A 43 -26.33 -17.46 10.66
CA ILE A 43 -25.75 -17.29 12.01
C ILE A 43 -24.40 -18.03 12.12
N GLY A 44 -24.26 -19.19 11.47
CA GLY A 44 -23.01 -19.97 11.44
C GLY A 44 -21.86 -19.20 10.78
N THR A 45 -22.13 -18.52 9.66
CA THR A 45 -21.16 -17.69 8.92
C THR A 45 -20.73 -16.46 9.73
N ALA A 46 -21.67 -15.74 10.34
CA ALA A 46 -21.38 -14.62 11.23
C ALA A 46 -20.57 -15.05 12.47
N ARG A 47 -20.91 -16.20 13.07
CA ARG A 47 -20.18 -16.76 14.21
C ARG A 47 -18.74 -17.14 13.82
N ARG A 48 -18.55 -17.73 12.64
CA ARG A 48 -17.22 -18.10 12.12
C ARG A 48 -16.36 -16.86 11.89
N ALA A 49 -16.94 -15.76 11.40
CA ALA A 49 -16.22 -14.49 11.25
C ALA A 49 -15.70 -13.96 12.59
N TYR A 50 -16.54 -13.93 13.64
CA TYR A 50 -16.10 -13.53 14.98
C TYR A 50 -15.08 -14.49 15.61
N GLN A 51 -15.22 -15.79 15.38
CA GLN A 51 -14.23 -16.77 15.85
C GLN A 51 -12.85 -16.53 15.22
N GLU A 52 -12.82 -16.22 13.92
CA GLU A 52 -11.56 -15.89 13.23
C GLU A 52 -10.96 -14.58 13.76
N LEU A 53 -11.77 -13.54 13.96
CA LEU A 53 -11.30 -12.28 14.56
C LEU A 53 -10.80 -12.46 16.00
N ALA A 54 -11.44 -13.33 16.78
CA ALA A 54 -11.01 -13.65 18.14
C ALA A 54 -9.70 -14.44 18.15
N ARG A 55 -9.55 -15.40 17.22
CA ARG A 55 -8.29 -16.13 16.99
C ARG A 55 -7.14 -15.18 16.63
N GLN A 56 -7.44 -14.14 15.86
CA GLN A 56 -6.49 -13.07 15.50
C GLN A 56 -6.24 -12.08 16.65
N GLY A 57 -6.95 -12.19 17.77
CA GLY A 57 -6.81 -11.31 18.93
C GLY A 57 -7.42 -9.91 18.76
N LEU A 58 -8.23 -9.69 17.73
CA LEU A 58 -8.83 -8.38 17.41
C LEU A 58 -10.11 -8.11 18.19
N VAL A 59 -10.79 -9.17 18.63
CA VAL A 59 -12.04 -9.07 19.39
C VAL A 59 -12.02 -10.03 20.57
N THR A 60 -12.79 -9.69 21.60
CA THR A 60 -13.03 -10.56 22.75
C THR A 60 -14.53 -10.78 22.91
N SER A 61 -14.93 -12.04 23.08
CA SER A 61 -16.33 -12.40 23.35
C SER A 61 -16.45 -12.87 24.79
N ARG A 62 -17.34 -12.24 25.57
CA ARG A 62 -17.67 -12.67 26.93
C ARG A 62 -19.13 -13.11 27.00
N PRO A 63 -19.44 -14.29 27.57
CA PRO A 63 -20.81 -14.72 27.81
C PRO A 63 -21.61 -13.64 28.55
N GLY A 64 -22.80 -13.29 28.04
CA GLY A 64 -23.68 -12.27 28.62
C GLY A 64 -23.27 -10.81 28.40
N ARG A 65 -22.07 -10.51 27.89
CA ARG A 65 -21.63 -9.15 27.56
C ARG A 65 -21.53 -8.86 26.07
N GLY A 66 -21.46 -9.90 25.24
CA GLY A 66 -21.34 -9.75 23.79
C GLY A 66 -19.87 -9.68 23.33
N THR A 67 -19.68 -9.41 22.03
CA THR A 67 -18.36 -9.28 21.41
C THR A 67 -17.93 -7.83 21.42
N HIS A 68 -16.69 -7.57 21.82
CA HIS A 68 -16.10 -6.23 21.82
C HIS A 68 -14.76 -6.24 21.09
N VAL A 69 -14.36 -5.10 20.54
CA VAL A 69 -12.99 -4.90 20.05
C VAL A 69 -12.04 -5.11 21.23
N ALA A 70 -10.99 -5.92 21.03
CA ALA A 70 -10.03 -6.21 22.07
C ALA A 70 -9.38 -4.91 22.58
N HIS A 71 -9.23 -4.78 23.90
CA HIS A 71 -8.47 -3.67 24.47
C HIS A 71 -6.99 -3.81 24.09
N GLU A 72 -6.33 -2.68 23.78
CA GLU A 72 -4.87 -2.66 23.86
C GLU A 72 -4.47 -3.10 25.28
N PRO A 73 -3.45 -3.96 25.44
CA PRO A 73 -2.91 -4.23 26.76
C PRO A 73 -2.54 -2.90 27.41
N PRO A 74 -2.79 -2.70 28.71
CA PRO A 74 -2.52 -1.44 29.38
C PRO A 74 -1.11 -0.95 29.05
N VAL A 75 -1.00 0.28 28.58
CA VAL A 75 0.27 0.97 28.24
C VAL A 75 1.23 1.06 29.45
N ALA A 76 0.78 0.61 30.64
CA ALA A 76 1.47 0.65 31.92
C ALA A 76 2.21 -0.65 32.29
N GLN A 77 2.86 -1.34 31.35
CA GLN A 77 3.92 -2.30 31.69
C GLN A 77 5.22 -1.86 31.04
N ALA A 78 6.27 -1.74 31.87
CA ALA A 78 7.56 -1.15 31.54
C ALA A 78 8.02 -1.48 30.11
N ALA A 79 8.36 -0.45 29.33
CA ALA A 79 8.76 -0.54 27.92
C ALA A 79 9.71 -1.71 27.57
N PRO A 80 10.65 -2.13 28.45
CA PRO A 80 11.49 -3.32 28.20
C PRO A 80 10.70 -4.65 28.11
N LEU A 81 9.74 -4.88 29.00
CA LEU A 81 8.94 -6.12 29.03
C LEU A 81 8.01 -6.22 27.81
N ARG A 82 7.45 -5.09 27.37
CA ARG A 82 6.66 -5.00 26.14
C ARG A 82 7.49 -5.32 24.90
N ARG A 83 8.72 -4.79 24.81
CA ARG A 83 9.64 -5.07 23.71
C ARG A 83 10.07 -6.55 23.71
N ALA A 84 10.40 -7.10 24.87
CA ALA A 84 10.76 -8.51 25.01
C ALA A 84 9.61 -9.45 24.60
N ALA A 85 8.37 -9.15 24.98
CA ALA A 85 7.21 -9.93 24.58
C ALA A 85 6.96 -9.89 23.06
N LEU A 86 7.19 -8.75 22.42
CA LEU A 86 7.10 -8.63 20.96
C LEU A 86 8.20 -9.42 20.26
N VAL A 87 9.44 -9.32 20.72
CA VAL A 87 10.58 -10.10 20.19
C VAL A 87 10.29 -11.59 20.30
N HIS A 88 9.85 -12.05 21.47
CA HIS A 88 9.52 -13.46 21.69
C HIS A 88 8.40 -13.97 20.76
N ARG A 89 7.37 -13.16 20.49
CA ARG A 89 6.32 -13.52 19.53
C ARG A 89 6.83 -13.53 18.09
N ALA A 90 7.70 -12.59 17.73
CA ALA A 90 8.32 -12.56 16.41
C ALA A 90 9.24 -13.77 16.19
N GLU A 91 9.98 -14.19 17.22
CA GLU A 91 10.80 -15.41 17.20
C GLU A 91 9.93 -16.66 17.04
N ALA A 92 8.82 -16.77 17.80
CA ALA A 92 7.89 -17.88 17.66
C ALA A 92 7.31 -17.98 16.24
N PHE A 93 6.86 -16.85 15.69
CA PHE A 93 6.41 -16.78 14.29
C PHE A 93 7.51 -17.17 13.30
N LEU A 94 8.74 -16.69 13.51
CA LEU A 94 9.88 -17.00 12.65
C LEU A 94 10.15 -18.51 12.65
N LEU A 95 10.15 -19.14 13.83
CA LEU A 95 10.35 -20.57 13.99
C LEU A 95 9.24 -21.39 13.31
N GLU A 96 7.97 -21.00 13.47
CA GLU A 96 6.84 -21.64 12.80
C GLU A 96 6.95 -21.56 11.27
N ALA A 97 7.32 -20.39 10.75
CA ALA A 97 7.45 -20.17 9.31
C ALA A 97 8.66 -20.92 8.73
N LEU A 98 9.80 -20.94 9.42
CA LEU A 98 10.96 -21.76 9.05
C LEU A 98 10.63 -23.25 9.08
N ALA A 99 9.93 -23.73 10.11
CA ALA A 99 9.48 -25.13 10.22
C ALA A 99 8.51 -25.53 9.11
N SER A 100 7.81 -24.56 8.53
CA SER A 100 6.91 -24.75 7.37
C SER A 100 7.64 -24.71 6.03
N GLY A 101 8.97 -24.59 6.02
CA GLY A 101 9.82 -24.64 4.81
C GLY A 101 10.09 -23.29 4.16
N HIS A 102 9.69 -22.17 4.78
CA HIS A 102 9.98 -20.84 4.25
C HIS A 102 11.41 -20.38 4.60
N THR A 103 12.03 -19.62 3.72
CA THR A 103 13.34 -19.00 3.93
C THR A 103 13.22 -17.65 4.66
N LEU A 104 14.30 -17.22 5.33
CA LEU A 104 14.31 -15.91 6.01
C LEU A 104 13.91 -14.73 5.08
N PRO A 105 14.39 -14.64 3.81
CA PRO A 105 13.94 -13.59 2.89
C PRO A 105 12.44 -13.65 2.57
N GLU A 106 11.88 -14.84 2.36
CA GLU A 106 10.43 -15.00 2.11
C GLU A 106 9.60 -14.57 3.33
N ILE A 107 10.08 -14.91 4.54
CA ILE A 107 9.42 -14.54 5.80
C ILE A 107 9.49 -13.02 6.00
N GLU A 108 10.66 -12.41 5.81
CA GLU A 108 10.82 -10.95 5.90
C GLU A 108 9.89 -10.25 4.91
N GLN A 109 9.84 -10.73 3.67
CA GLN A 109 8.98 -10.18 2.64
C GLN A 109 7.49 -10.36 2.98
N ALA A 110 7.07 -11.53 3.47
CA ALA A 110 5.70 -11.80 3.87
C ALA A 110 5.27 -10.89 5.03
N VAL A 111 6.14 -10.67 6.02
CA VAL A 111 5.89 -9.73 7.12
C VAL A 111 5.77 -8.30 6.61
N ARG A 112 6.66 -7.86 5.70
CA ARG A 112 6.56 -6.53 5.08
C ARG A 112 5.22 -6.36 4.35
N LEU A 113 4.84 -7.34 3.52
CA LEU A 113 3.56 -7.34 2.79
C LEU A 113 2.35 -7.35 3.73
N ALA A 114 2.40 -8.12 4.82
CA ALA A 114 1.37 -8.12 5.84
C ALA A 114 1.29 -6.76 6.54
N MET A 115 2.41 -6.18 6.96
CA MET A 115 2.44 -4.84 7.55
C MET A 115 1.85 -3.79 6.61
N ASP A 116 2.12 -3.89 5.31
CA ASP A 116 1.57 -2.99 4.30
C ASP A 116 0.04 -3.05 4.22
N ARG A 117 -0.57 -4.23 4.41
CA ARG A 117 -2.04 -4.39 4.49
C ARG A 117 -2.65 -3.77 5.76
N TRP A 118 -1.89 -3.67 6.84
CA TRP A 118 -2.36 -3.18 8.14
C TRP A 118 -2.03 -1.69 8.40
N ARG A 119 -1.27 -1.04 7.51
CA ARG A 119 -1.00 0.41 7.58
C ARG A 119 -2.16 1.23 7.03
N VAL A 120 -3.31 1.15 7.70
CA VAL A 120 -4.28 2.24 7.66
C VAL A 120 -3.79 3.29 8.66
N PRO A 121 -3.56 4.55 8.24
CA PRO A 121 -3.26 5.58 9.20
C PRO A 121 -4.50 5.80 10.08
N PRO A 122 -4.38 5.69 11.41
CA PRO A 122 -5.42 6.22 12.28
C PRO A 122 -5.62 7.71 11.98
N HIS A 123 -6.87 8.17 11.94
CA HIS A 123 -7.19 9.59 11.95
C HIS A 123 -6.81 10.12 13.35
N ARG A 124 -5.56 10.57 13.50
CA ARG A 124 -5.09 11.10 14.79
C ARG A 124 -5.42 12.59 14.88
N ASP A 125 -6.45 12.90 15.66
CA ASP A 125 -6.70 14.24 16.21
C ASP A 125 -5.70 14.61 17.34
N THR A 126 -4.68 13.79 17.59
CA THR A 126 -3.62 14.13 18.53
C THR A 126 -2.58 15.05 17.87
N PRO A 127 -2.12 16.12 18.56
CA PRO A 127 -1.06 16.98 18.07
C PRO A 127 0.18 16.15 17.69
N ARG A 128 0.66 16.31 16.46
CA ARG A 128 1.88 15.63 15.99
C ARG A 128 3.07 16.09 16.84
N PRO A 129 3.96 15.19 17.28
CA PRO A 129 5.20 15.60 17.93
C PRO A 129 6.00 16.54 17.02
N GLU A 130 6.66 17.55 17.60
CA GLU A 130 7.34 18.61 16.85
C GLU A 130 8.38 18.08 15.84
N LYS A 131 9.01 16.94 16.18
CA LYS A 131 10.02 16.24 15.34
C LYS A 131 9.47 15.00 14.62
N THR A 132 8.20 15.04 14.23
CA THR A 132 7.59 14.04 13.35
C THR A 132 7.16 14.69 12.05
N LEU A 133 7.62 14.14 10.93
CA LEU A 133 7.08 14.45 9.61
C LEU A 133 5.92 13.49 9.30
N ALA A 134 4.85 14.03 8.74
CA ALA A 134 3.72 13.26 8.22
C ALA A 134 3.79 13.21 6.69
N PHE A 135 3.89 12.00 6.18
CA PHE A 135 3.71 11.68 4.78
C PHE A 135 2.29 11.21 4.52
N ALA A 136 1.68 11.64 3.41
CA ALA A 136 0.45 11.04 2.90
C ALA A 136 0.55 10.78 1.39
N GLY A 137 0.21 9.59 0.91
CA GLY A 137 0.23 9.38 -0.55
C GLY A 137 0.10 7.95 -1.00
N SER A 138 0.60 7.68 -2.20
CA SER A 138 0.62 6.32 -2.74
C SER A 138 1.55 5.42 -1.93
N HIS A 139 1.12 4.17 -1.75
CA HIS A 139 1.99 3.15 -1.17
C HIS A 139 3.19 2.89 -2.09
N ASP A 140 4.37 2.81 -1.48
CA ASP A 140 5.61 2.45 -2.16
C ASP A 140 6.60 1.76 -1.19
N PRO A 141 7.16 0.60 -1.56
CA PRO A 141 8.17 -0.10 -0.76
C PRO A 141 9.43 0.72 -0.45
N LEU A 142 9.87 1.59 -1.35
CA LEU A 142 11.02 2.48 -1.17
C LEU A 142 10.73 3.48 -0.04
N LEU A 143 9.51 4.02 0.04
CA LEU A 143 9.09 4.88 1.16
C LEU A 143 9.01 4.12 2.49
N ALA A 144 8.52 2.89 2.47
CA ALA A 144 8.50 2.05 3.68
C ALA A 144 9.93 1.80 4.20
N HIS A 145 10.88 1.53 3.29
CA HIS A 145 12.30 1.39 3.59
C HIS A 145 12.91 2.67 4.17
N ILE A 146 12.66 3.82 3.53
CA ILE A 146 13.10 5.14 4.03
C ILE A 146 12.57 5.40 5.44
N ALA A 147 11.28 5.15 5.67
CA ALA A 147 10.67 5.40 6.97
C ALA A 147 11.29 4.56 8.10
N ALA A 148 11.61 3.29 7.83
CA ALA A 148 12.26 2.41 8.80
C ALA A 148 13.65 2.94 9.22
N ARG A 149 14.34 3.64 8.32
CA ARG A 149 15.69 4.18 8.53
C ARG A 149 15.73 5.69 8.73
N PHE A 150 14.58 6.33 8.88
CA PHE A 150 14.50 7.78 8.89
C PHE A 150 15.31 8.44 10.01
N HIS A 151 15.44 7.76 11.16
CA HIS A 151 16.26 8.22 12.27
C HIS A 151 17.76 8.34 11.93
N ALA A 152 18.26 7.53 10.99
CA ALA A 152 19.63 7.60 10.49
C ALA A 152 19.80 8.67 9.41
N ILE A 153 18.75 8.89 8.60
CA ILE A 153 18.69 9.94 7.57
C ILE A 153 18.60 11.33 8.21
N ALA A 154 17.75 11.47 9.23
CA ALA A 154 17.46 12.70 9.95
C ALA A 154 17.49 12.43 11.47
N PRO A 155 18.67 12.56 12.12
CA PRO A 155 18.81 12.30 13.55
C PRO A 155 17.84 13.12 14.41
N GLY A 156 17.13 12.43 15.31
CA GLY A 156 16.13 13.04 16.19
C GLY A 156 14.77 13.30 15.53
N TRP A 157 14.58 12.91 14.26
CA TRP A 157 13.31 12.97 13.57
C TRP A 157 12.70 11.59 13.36
N SER A 158 11.37 11.57 13.22
CA SER A 158 10.59 10.39 12.85
C SER A 158 9.70 10.69 11.64
N LEU A 159 9.35 9.63 10.91
CA LEU A 159 8.48 9.71 9.74
C LEU A 159 7.22 8.85 9.97
N SER A 160 6.06 9.49 9.96
CA SER A 160 4.74 8.85 9.98
C SER A 160 4.23 8.70 8.55
N LEU A 161 3.78 7.50 8.16
CA LEU A 161 3.24 7.24 6.83
C LEU A 161 1.73 7.02 6.87
N ALA A 162 1.03 7.72 5.99
CA ALA A 162 -0.38 7.52 5.66
C ALA A 162 -0.51 7.13 4.18
N PHE A 163 -1.11 5.97 3.89
CA PHE A 163 -1.31 5.52 2.50
C PHE A 163 -2.75 5.70 2.07
N CYS A 164 -2.99 6.72 1.24
CA CYS A 164 -4.32 7.10 0.75
C CYS A 164 -4.34 7.30 -0.78
N GLY A 165 -3.29 6.85 -1.48
CA GLY A 165 -3.11 7.07 -2.91
C GLY A 165 -2.63 8.49 -3.23
N SER A 166 -2.16 8.71 -4.46
CA SER A 166 -1.57 10.00 -4.85
C SER A 166 -2.55 11.17 -4.69
N ARG A 167 -3.80 11.00 -5.15
CA ARG A 167 -4.83 12.04 -5.02
C ARG A 167 -5.17 12.32 -3.55
N GLY A 168 -5.31 11.27 -2.73
CA GLY A 168 -5.53 11.43 -1.29
C GLY A 168 -4.37 12.17 -0.62
N GLY A 169 -3.14 11.91 -1.03
CA GLY A 169 -1.95 12.63 -0.55
C GLY A 169 -1.99 14.12 -0.87
N LEU A 170 -2.34 14.48 -2.12
CA LEU A 170 -2.49 15.90 -2.50
C LEU A 170 -3.62 16.59 -1.72
N ILE A 171 -4.74 15.91 -1.49
CA ILE A 171 -5.84 16.42 -0.65
C ILE A 171 -5.36 16.62 0.80
N ALA A 172 -4.62 15.66 1.36
CA ALA A 172 -4.08 15.78 2.71
C ALA A 172 -3.09 16.97 2.85
N LEU A 173 -2.33 17.30 1.79
CA LEU A 173 -1.52 18.52 1.76
C LEU A 173 -2.36 19.79 1.68
N ALA A 174 -3.43 19.78 0.89
CA ALA A 174 -4.36 20.90 0.78
C ALA A 174 -5.01 21.21 2.14
N GLU A 175 -5.33 20.17 2.91
CA GLU A 175 -5.95 20.25 4.24
C GLU A 175 -4.94 20.45 5.40
N GLY A 176 -3.64 20.52 5.12
CA GLY A 176 -2.60 20.66 6.16
C GLY A 176 -2.41 19.43 7.06
N LYS A 177 -2.97 18.28 6.66
CA LYS A 177 -2.88 17.00 7.39
C LYS A 177 -1.56 16.26 7.14
N ALA A 178 -0.80 16.65 6.11
CA ALA A 178 0.51 16.10 5.78
C ALA A 178 1.54 17.21 5.55
N ASP A 179 2.81 16.88 5.76
CA ASP A 179 3.93 17.78 5.49
C ASP A 179 4.45 17.63 4.06
N PHE A 180 4.37 16.41 3.52
CA PHE A 180 4.70 16.08 2.14
C PHE A 180 3.88 14.87 1.67
N ALA A 181 3.76 14.70 0.37
CA ALA A 181 3.01 13.60 -0.22
C ALA A 181 3.80 12.82 -1.27
N GLY A 182 3.36 11.59 -1.53
CA GLY A 182 3.93 10.76 -2.59
C GLY A 182 2.95 10.61 -3.74
N ALA A 183 3.38 10.96 -4.95
CA ALA A 183 2.50 11.00 -6.12
C ALA A 183 3.16 10.48 -7.41
N HIS A 184 2.34 9.84 -8.24
CA HIS A 184 2.70 9.31 -9.56
C HIS A 184 1.50 9.42 -10.52
N LEU A 185 0.87 10.60 -10.54
CA LEU A 185 -0.32 10.86 -11.34
C LEU A 185 0.08 11.27 -12.75
N TRP A 186 -0.19 10.41 -13.72
CA TRP A 186 0.07 10.68 -15.13
C TRP A 186 -1.04 11.51 -15.76
N ASP A 187 -0.67 12.54 -16.50
CA ASP A 187 -1.58 13.36 -17.29
C ASP A 187 -1.46 12.97 -18.77
N ARG A 188 -2.58 12.51 -19.34
CA ARG A 188 -2.65 12.09 -20.74
C ARG A 188 -2.39 13.24 -21.72
N GLU A 189 -2.86 14.45 -21.41
CA GLU A 189 -2.80 15.58 -22.34
C GLU A 189 -1.37 16.12 -22.48
N THR A 190 -0.64 16.15 -21.36
CA THR A 190 0.73 16.68 -21.33
C THR A 190 1.80 15.61 -21.41
N GLY A 191 1.45 14.34 -21.15
CA GLY A 191 2.39 13.23 -20.98
C GLY A 191 3.24 13.32 -19.72
N GLN A 192 3.02 14.33 -18.87
CA GLN A 192 3.83 14.60 -17.68
C GLN A 192 3.21 13.99 -16.42
N TYR A 193 4.06 13.72 -15.44
CA TYR A 193 3.62 13.30 -14.11
C TYR A 193 3.46 14.49 -13.17
N ASN A 194 2.44 14.41 -12.31
CA ASN A 194 2.19 15.21 -11.11
C ASN A 194 1.90 16.71 -11.29
N ILE A 195 2.46 17.39 -12.29
CA ILE A 195 2.43 18.87 -12.40
C ILE A 195 1.01 19.44 -12.51
N SER A 196 0.19 18.93 -13.43
CA SER A 196 -1.20 19.40 -13.60
C SER A 196 -2.05 19.11 -12.37
N PHE A 197 -1.80 17.98 -11.71
CA PHE A 197 -2.49 17.60 -10.48
C PHE A 197 -2.06 18.50 -9.31
N VAL A 198 -0.77 18.83 -9.16
CA VAL A 198 -0.31 19.77 -8.13
C VAL A 198 -0.98 21.12 -8.31
N ARG A 199 -1.00 21.69 -9.53
CA ARG A 199 -1.71 22.95 -9.82
C ARG A 199 -3.19 22.88 -9.48
N ARG A 200 -3.83 21.74 -9.77
CA ARG A 200 -5.26 21.55 -9.49
C ARG A 200 -5.58 21.41 -8.00
N PHE A 201 -4.77 20.67 -7.24
CA PHE A 201 -5.05 20.34 -5.85
C PHE A 201 -4.41 21.31 -4.84
N LEU A 202 -3.38 22.05 -5.24
CA LEU A 202 -2.68 23.04 -4.44
C LEU A 202 -2.62 24.40 -5.16
N PRO A 203 -3.77 24.96 -5.57
CA PRO A 203 -3.80 26.18 -6.38
C PRO A 203 -3.16 27.35 -5.64
N GLY A 204 -2.31 28.10 -6.34
CA GLY A 204 -1.58 29.25 -5.80
C GLY A 204 -0.52 28.92 -4.74
N ARG A 205 -0.25 27.63 -4.46
CA ARG A 205 0.80 27.20 -3.52
C ARG A 205 2.01 26.72 -4.30
N ARG A 206 3.09 27.50 -4.23
CA ARG A 206 4.40 27.10 -4.75
C ARG A 206 4.81 25.78 -4.12
N THR A 207 5.11 24.79 -4.95
CA THR A 207 5.31 23.40 -4.51
C THR A 207 6.55 22.80 -5.17
N ALA A 208 7.40 22.15 -4.39
CA ALA A 208 8.52 21.37 -4.89
C ALA A 208 8.08 19.95 -5.22
N LEU A 209 8.41 19.49 -6.43
CA LEU A 209 8.44 18.09 -6.82
C LEU A 209 9.87 17.59 -6.67
N VAL A 210 10.11 16.70 -5.72
CA VAL A 210 11.41 16.03 -5.53
C VAL A 210 11.30 14.63 -6.08
N ALA A 211 12.06 14.29 -7.11
CA ALA A 211 12.01 12.95 -7.68
C ALA A 211 12.47 11.92 -6.63
N LEU A 212 11.61 10.94 -6.35
CA LEU A 212 11.94 9.82 -5.48
C LEU A 212 12.66 8.74 -6.29
N ALA A 213 11.99 8.30 -7.36
CA ALA A 213 12.49 7.29 -8.29
C ALA A 213 11.62 7.25 -9.55
N HIS A 214 12.18 6.63 -10.57
CA HIS A 214 11.46 6.13 -11.74
C HIS A 214 11.20 4.63 -11.55
N ARG A 215 9.95 4.19 -11.67
CA ARG A 215 9.53 2.79 -11.45
C ARG A 215 9.21 2.12 -12.77
N ARG A 216 9.70 0.92 -13.01
CA ARG A 216 9.32 0.14 -14.20
C ARG A 216 7.91 -0.42 -14.02
N LEU A 217 7.01 -0.04 -14.92
CA LEU A 217 5.62 -0.48 -14.98
C LEU A 217 5.46 -1.47 -16.13
N GLY A 218 4.77 -2.58 -15.89
CA GLY A 218 4.67 -3.65 -16.86
C GLY A 218 3.69 -4.76 -16.48
N LEU A 219 3.57 -5.76 -17.35
CA LEU A 219 2.74 -6.93 -17.09
C LEU A 219 3.51 -7.91 -16.21
N ALA A 220 2.94 -8.26 -15.07
CA ALA A 220 3.33 -9.48 -14.37
C ALA A 220 2.55 -10.66 -14.95
N VAL A 221 3.22 -11.79 -15.12
CA VAL A 221 2.65 -13.06 -15.57
C VAL A 221 3.29 -14.21 -14.81
N ALA A 222 2.66 -15.38 -14.82
CA ALA A 222 3.22 -16.59 -14.22
C ALA A 222 4.64 -16.90 -14.76
N PRO A 223 5.51 -17.56 -13.96
CA PRO A 223 6.86 -17.91 -14.37
C PRO A 223 6.91 -18.58 -15.75
N GLY A 224 7.81 -18.11 -16.61
CA GLY A 224 7.96 -18.64 -17.98
C GLY A 224 6.97 -18.09 -19.00
N ASN A 225 6.09 -17.15 -18.61
CA ASN A 225 5.14 -16.47 -19.50
C ASN A 225 4.32 -17.46 -20.38
N PRO A 226 3.46 -18.30 -19.76
CA PRO A 226 2.79 -19.41 -20.45
C PRO A 226 1.91 -18.94 -21.62
N HIS A 227 1.31 -17.75 -21.51
CA HIS A 227 0.49 -17.16 -22.57
C HIS A 227 1.30 -16.41 -23.64
N ARG A 228 2.64 -16.38 -23.53
CA ARG A 228 3.57 -15.71 -24.45
C ARG A 228 3.13 -14.26 -24.72
N LEU A 229 2.83 -13.53 -23.66
CA LEU A 229 2.48 -12.11 -23.76
C LEU A 229 3.74 -11.31 -24.08
N THR A 230 3.60 -10.33 -24.96
CA THR A 230 4.66 -9.40 -25.36
C THR A 230 4.29 -7.96 -25.04
N GLY A 231 3.00 -7.66 -24.87
CA GLY A 231 2.52 -6.35 -24.45
C GLY A 231 0.99 -6.30 -24.32
N LEU A 232 0.46 -5.07 -24.25
CA LEU A 232 -0.97 -4.82 -24.04
C LEU A 232 -1.86 -5.34 -25.19
N ALA A 233 -1.34 -5.42 -26.41
CA ALA A 233 -2.05 -5.92 -27.58
C ALA A 233 -2.50 -7.38 -27.45
N ASP A 234 -1.86 -8.15 -26.55
CA ASP A 234 -2.13 -9.57 -26.35
C ASP A 234 -3.23 -9.84 -25.30
N LEU A 235 -3.68 -8.81 -24.57
CA LEU A 235 -4.65 -8.95 -23.49
C LEU A 235 -6.05 -9.46 -23.91
N PRO A 236 -6.53 -9.22 -25.15
CA PRO A 236 -7.82 -9.77 -25.60
C PRO A 236 -7.81 -11.27 -25.91
N ARG A 237 -6.68 -11.97 -25.79
CA ARG A 237 -6.58 -13.40 -26.14
C ARG A 237 -7.56 -14.24 -25.31
N ALA A 238 -8.29 -15.14 -25.99
CA ALA A 238 -9.23 -16.04 -25.35
C ALA A 238 -8.53 -16.91 -24.28
N GLY A 239 -9.17 -17.07 -23.12
CA GLY A 239 -8.66 -17.86 -22.01
C GLY A 239 -7.63 -17.17 -21.11
N LEU A 240 -7.22 -15.93 -21.42
CA LEU A 240 -6.39 -15.12 -20.52
C LEU A 240 -7.27 -14.43 -19.47
N ARG A 241 -6.96 -14.58 -18.18
CA ARG A 241 -7.62 -13.86 -17.08
C ARG A 241 -6.74 -12.71 -16.60
N PHE A 242 -7.21 -11.49 -16.77
CA PHE A 242 -6.53 -10.30 -16.30
C PHE A 242 -6.95 -9.93 -14.87
N VAL A 243 -6.04 -9.35 -14.09
CA VAL A 243 -6.35 -8.64 -12.83
C VAL A 243 -5.83 -7.21 -12.91
N ASN A 244 -6.66 -6.27 -12.47
CA ASN A 244 -6.44 -4.86 -12.67
C ASN A 244 -6.32 -4.10 -11.34
N ARG A 245 -5.81 -2.87 -11.37
CA ARG A 245 -5.91 -1.93 -10.25
C ARG A 245 -7.24 -1.19 -10.27
N ALA A 246 -7.62 -0.65 -9.13
CA ALA A 246 -8.86 0.11 -8.98
C ALA A 246 -8.96 1.28 -10.00
N PRO A 247 -10.15 1.55 -10.55
CA PRO A 247 -10.40 2.72 -11.40
C PRO A 247 -9.89 4.02 -10.79
N GLY A 248 -9.32 4.90 -11.61
CA GLY A 248 -8.80 6.20 -11.19
C GLY A 248 -7.43 6.17 -10.50
N THR A 249 -6.83 5.01 -10.26
CA THR A 249 -5.41 4.91 -9.91
C THR A 249 -4.53 5.30 -11.10
N GLY A 250 -3.35 5.90 -10.87
CA GLY A 250 -2.46 6.34 -11.96
C GLY A 250 -2.15 5.22 -12.97
N THR A 251 -1.87 4.02 -12.47
CA THR A 251 -1.66 2.81 -13.26
C THR A 251 -2.87 2.44 -14.13
N ARG A 252 -4.09 2.54 -13.60
CA ARG A 252 -5.32 2.22 -14.35
C ARG A 252 -5.65 3.29 -15.40
N VAL A 253 -5.45 4.58 -15.06
CA VAL A 253 -5.61 5.69 -16.00
C VAL A 253 -4.66 5.54 -17.19
N TRP A 254 -3.39 5.21 -16.92
CA TRP A 254 -2.42 4.94 -17.98
C TRP A 254 -2.84 3.74 -18.83
N LEU A 255 -3.23 2.61 -18.21
CA LEU A 255 -3.68 1.42 -18.93
C LEU A 255 -4.87 1.72 -19.86
N ASP A 256 -5.92 2.37 -19.33
CA ASP A 256 -7.12 2.71 -20.09
C ASP A 256 -6.76 3.59 -21.31
N ALA A 257 -5.84 4.56 -21.14
CA ALA A 257 -5.37 5.41 -22.23
C ALA A 257 -4.60 4.63 -23.30
N GLN A 258 -3.70 3.73 -22.89
CA GLN A 258 -2.92 2.90 -23.83
C GLN A 258 -3.78 1.88 -24.57
N LEU A 259 -4.78 1.30 -23.91
CA LEU A 259 -5.74 0.42 -24.59
C LEU A 259 -6.55 1.18 -25.64
N ALA A 260 -6.99 2.40 -25.32
CA ALA A 260 -7.69 3.25 -26.28
C ALA A 260 -6.81 3.61 -27.50
N GLU A 261 -5.52 3.89 -27.29
CA GLU A 261 -4.55 4.11 -28.39
C GLU A 261 -4.36 2.88 -29.28
N LEU A 262 -4.45 1.68 -28.70
CA LEU A 262 -4.42 0.41 -29.43
C LEU A 262 -5.76 0.02 -30.06
N GLY A 263 -6.82 0.83 -29.89
CA GLY A 263 -8.17 0.50 -30.36
C GLY A 263 -8.80 -0.68 -29.61
N LEU A 264 -8.31 -1.01 -28.41
CA LEU A 264 -8.80 -2.11 -27.58
C LEU A 264 -9.84 -1.61 -26.58
N SER A 265 -11.00 -2.24 -26.59
CA SER A 265 -12.04 -2.02 -25.59
C SER A 265 -11.74 -2.84 -24.32
N PRO A 266 -11.88 -2.25 -23.13
CA PRO A 266 -11.93 -2.96 -21.85
C PRO A 266 -12.76 -4.25 -21.86
N ALA A 267 -13.89 -4.24 -22.57
CA ALA A 267 -14.80 -5.38 -22.63
C ALA A 267 -14.23 -6.59 -23.40
N GLN A 268 -13.15 -6.40 -24.16
CA GLN A 268 -12.48 -7.47 -24.89
C GLN A 268 -11.43 -8.19 -24.04
N ILE A 269 -11.08 -7.66 -22.86
CA ILE A 269 -10.06 -8.23 -21.98
C ILE A 269 -10.76 -9.05 -20.88
N PRO A 270 -10.64 -10.38 -20.87
CA PRO A 270 -11.33 -11.18 -19.86
C PRO A 270 -10.76 -10.90 -18.47
N GLY A 271 -11.63 -10.60 -17.50
CA GLY A 271 -11.23 -10.27 -16.12
C GLY A 271 -10.86 -8.79 -15.92
N TYR A 272 -11.09 -7.89 -16.87
CA TYR A 272 -10.76 -6.47 -16.74
C TYR A 272 -11.38 -5.78 -15.51
N GLU A 273 -12.53 -6.30 -15.07
CA GLU A 273 -13.30 -5.93 -13.89
C GLU A 273 -12.79 -6.55 -12.58
N THR A 274 -11.88 -7.52 -12.65
CA THR A 274 -11.22 -8.09 -11.46
C THR A 274 -10.24 -7.06 -10.90
N ILE A 275 -10.50 -6.60 -9.68
CA ILE A 275 -9.75 -5.49 -9.07
C ILE A 275 -8.90 -5.98 -7.89
N ALA A 276 -7.67 -5.49 -7.85
CA ALA A 276 -6.70 -5.64 -6.77
C ALA A 276 -6.40 -4.29 -6.08
N GLY A 277 -6.24 -4.33 -4.76
CA GLY A 277 -6.07 -3.15 -3.91
C GLY A 277 -4.70 -2.47 -4.04
N SER A 278 -3.65 -3.26 -4.26
CA SER A 278 -2.25 -2.81 -4.35
C SER A 278 -1.49 -3.47 -5.51
N HIS A 279 -0.26 -3.02 -5.78
CA HIS A 279 0.63 -3.65 -6.76
C HIS A 279 1.00 -5.07 -6.34
N SER A 280 1.18 -5.27 -5.04
CA SER A 280 1.42 -6.59 -4.45
C SER A 280 0.20 -7.49 -4.54
N ASP A 281 -1.03 -6.97 -4.39
CA ASP A 281 -2.24 -7.79 -4.54
C ASP A 281 -2.45 -8.28 -5.98
N VAL A 282 -2.02 -7.49 -6.99
CA VAL A 282 -1.97 -7.93 -8.39
C VAL A 282 -1.02 -9.12 -8.52
N ALA A 283 0.23 -8.96 -8.04
CA ALA A 283 1.24 -10.01 -8.12
C ALA A 283 0.82 -11.27 -7.35
N GLN A 284 0.28 -11.13 -6.13
CA GLN A 284 -0.25 -12.24 -5.34
C GLN A 284 -1.35 -13.00 -6.09
N THR A 285 -2.29 -12.28 -6.70
CA THR A 285 -3.41 -12.89 -7.43
C THR A 285 -2.93 -13.76 -8.60
N ILE A 286 -1.86 -13.34 -9.27
CA ILE A 286 -1.25 -14.12 -10.35
C ILE A 286 -0.47 -15.31 -9.80
N ALA A 287 0.32 -15.11 -8.74
CA ALA A 287 1.09 -16.18 -8.10
C ALA A 287 0.20 -17.31 -7.54
N GLU A 288 -1.00 -16.97 -7.06
CA GLU A 288 -2.01 -17.93 -6.60
C GLU A 288 -2.79 -18.61 -7.76
N GLY A 289 -2.49 -18.29 -9.02
CA GLY A 289 -3.17 -18.85 -10.20
C GLY A 289 -4.62 -18.35 -10.38
N ARG A 290 -5.01 -17.30 -9.66
CA ARG A 290 -6.35 -16.67 -9.76
C ARG A 290 -6.47 -15.73 -10.97
N ALA A 291 -5.34 -15.24 -11.49
CA ALA A 291 -5.24 -14.53 -12.75
C ALA A 291 -3.97 -14.95 -13.51
N ASP A 292 -3.91 -14.67 -14.80
CA ASP A 292 -2.81 -15.05 -15.69
C ASP A 292 -1.89 -13.87 -16.01
N ALA A 293 -2.44 -12.64 -15.97
CA ALA A 293 -1.69 -11.41 -16.19
C ALA A 293 -2.27 -10.23 -15.38
N GLY A 294 -1.44 -9.22 -15.10
CA GLY A 294 -1.89 -7.99 -14.46
C GLY A 294 -0.85 -6.87 -14.56
N LEU A 295 -1.30 -5.62 -14.59
CA LEU A 295 -0.41 -4.46 -14.65
C LEU A 295 0.10 -4.11 -13.25
N THR A 296 1.43 -4.12 -13.07
CA THR A 296 2.06 -3.82 -11.79
C THR A 296 3.47 -3.24 -11.95
N VAL A 297 4.10 -2.86 -10.84
CA VAL A 297 5.50 -2.43 -10.82
C VAL A 297 6.43 -3.64 -10.73
N GLU A 298 7.60 -3.56 -11.36
CA GLU A 298 8.56 -4.69 -11.42
C GLU A 298 8.94 -5.22 -10.04
N TYR A 299 9.10 -4.34 -9.05
CA TYR A 299 9.36 -4.73 -7.66
C TYR A 299 8.34 -5.76 -7.15
N ALA A 300 7.04 -5.51 -7.40
CA ALA A 300 5.98 -6.40 -6.95
C ALA A 300 5.97 -7.73 -7.72
N ALA A 301 6.29 -7.71 -9.02
CA ALA A 301 6.42 -8.95 -9.79
C ALA A 301 7.58 -9.81 -9.27
N HIS A 302 8.75 -9.20 -9.03
CA HIS A 302 9.94 -9.88 -8.54
C HIS A 302 9.73 -10.47 -7.13
N ALA A 303 9.04 -9.74 -6.26
CA ALA A 303 8.68 -10.21 -4.92
C ALA A 303 7.92 -11.55 -4.96
N TYR A 304 7.05 -11.75 -5.96
CA TYR A 304 6.28 -13.00 -6.11
C TYR A 304 6.91 -13.97 -7.14
N SER A 305 8.19 -13.79 -7.48
CA SER A 305 8.91 -14.60 -8.48
C SER A 305 8.20 -14.69 -9.84
N LEU A 306 7.45 -13.66 -10.21
CA LEU A 306 6.71 -13.61 -11.47
C LEU A 306 7.61 -13.14 -12.61
N THR A 307 7.28 -13.56 -13.84
CA THR A 307 7.91 -12.98 -15.04
C THR A 307 7.35 -11.58 -15.27
N PHE A 308 8.23 -10.61 -15.51
CA PHE A 308 7.86 -9.22 -15.73
C PHE A 308 8.14 -8.80 -17.17
N ILE A 309 7.13 -8.26 -17.84
CA ILE A 309 7.21 -7.74 -19.20
C ILE A 309 7.14 -6.21 -19.11
N PRO A 310 8.26 -5.49 -19.29
CA PRO A 310 8.29 -4.04 -19.12
C PRO A 310 7.47 -3.35 -20.22
N LEU A 311 6.71 -2.33 -19.85
CA LEU A 311 5.93 -1.52 -20.79
C LEU A 311 6.34 -0.05 -20.79
N THR A 312 6.56 0.53 -19.61
CA THR A 312 6.92 1.94 -19.48
C THR A 312 7.65 2.18 -18.15
N THR A 313 8.01 3.45 -17.95
CA THR A 313 8.56 3.95 -16.69
C THR A 313 7.61 4.99 -16.11
N GLU A 314 7.38 4.92 -14.82
CA GLU A 314 6.48 5.80 -14.08
C GLU A 314 7.29 6.68 -13.13
N GLN A 315 7.11 8.01 -13.21
CA GLN A 315 7.78 8.94 -12.31
C GLN A 315 7.04 9.04 -10.98
N TYR A 316 7.77 8.79 -9.89
CA TYR A 316 7.29 8.97 -8.53
C TYR A 316 7.99 10.17 -7.91
N ASP A 317 7.22 11.18 -7.51
CA ASP A 317 7.71 12.38 -6.83
C ASP A 317 7.24 12.46 -5.38
N LEU A 318 8.07 13.06 -4.53
CA LEU A 318 7.66 13.68 -3.28
C LEU A 318 7.18 15.11 -3.56
N VAL A 319 5.94 15.39 -3.19
CA VAL A 319 5.29 16.69 -3.33
C VAL A 319 5.41 17.44 -2.01
N ILE A 320 6.14 18.56 -2.00
CA ILE A 320 6.47 19.32 -0.80
C ILE A 320 6.03 20.79 -0.97
N PRO A 321 4.99 21.26 -0.28
CA PRO A 321 4.62 22.67 -0.28
C PRO A 321 5.77 23.56 0.23
N ALA A 322 5.96 24.75 -0.36
CA ALA A 322 7.08 25.64 -0.04
C ALA A 322 7.18 25.99 1.45
N GLU A 323 6.04 26.16 2.12
CA GLU A 323 5.93 26.43 3.55
C GLU A 323 6.50 25.30 4.43
N ASN A 324 6.57 24.07 3.91
CA ASN A 324 7.15 22.92 4.60
C ASN A 324 8.60 22.66 4.21
N TRP A 325 9.12 23.30 3.15
CA TRP A 325 10.44 23.03 2.59
C TRP A 325 11.58 23.21 3.59
N SER A 326 11.47 24.21 4.47
CA SER A 326 12.50 24.57 5.46
C SER A 326 12.55 23.64 6.67
N ARG A 327 11.66 22.65 6.79
CA ARG A 327 11.68 21.72 7.92
C ARG A 327 12.96 20.86 7.88
N PRO A 328 13.76 20.82 8.96
CA PRO A 328 15.06 20.12 8.95
C PRO A 328 14.99 18.65 8.53
N GLY A 329 13.95 17.91 8.94
CA GLY A 329 13.78 16.52 8.52
C GLY A 329 13.56 16.36 7.02
N LEU A 330 12.87 17.31 6.36
CA LEU A 330 12.64 17.27 4.91
C LEU A 330 13.91 17.63 4.15
N LEU A 331 14.63 18.66 4.60
CA LEU A 331 15.93 19.01 4.02
C LEU A 331 16.91 17.84 4.09
N ALA A 332 17.00 17.17 5.24
CA ALA A 332 17.83 15.98 5.42
C ALA A 332 17.42 14.83 4.49
N LEU A 333 16.12 14.57 4.33
CA LEU A 333 15.60 13.58 3.40
C LEU A 333 16.01 13.88 1.95
N VAL A 334 15.80 15.12 1.49
CA VAL A 334 16.12 15.53 0.12
C VAL A 334 17.63 15.45 -0.13
N GLN A 335 18.45 15.92 0.82
CA GLN A 335 19.90 15.83 0.73
C GLN A 335 20.39 14.38 0.69
N TRP A 336 19.81 13.51 1.52
CA TRP A 336 20.15 12.10 1.51
C TRP A 336 19.76 11.44 0.19
N LEU A 337 18.56 11.71 -0.36
CA LEU A 337 18.14 11.16 -1.66
C LEU A 337 19.10 11.52 -2.80
N ALA A 338 19.68 12.73 -2.78
CA ALA A 338 20.67 13.16 -3.76
C ALA A 338 22.08 12.53 -3.56
N SER A 339 22.31 11.85 -2.45
CA SER A 339 23.63 11.31 -2.09
C SER A 339 23.97 10.01 -2.85
N SER A 340 25.25 9.64 -2.86
CA SER A 340 25.69 8.32 -3.31
C SER A 340 25.27 7.21 -2.34
N ALA A 341 25.17 7.52 -1.05
CA ALA A 341 24.75 6.57 -0.02
C ALA A 341 23.31 6.09 -0.24
N ALA A 342 22.37 6.99 -0.53
CA ALA A 342 20.99 6.60 -0.86
C ALA A 342 20.95 5.73 -2.13
N ARG A 343 21.71 6.10 -3.17
CA ARG A 343 21.78 5.32 -4.41
C ARG A 343 22.31 3.91 -4.17
N GLN A 344 23.38 3.74 -3.40
CA GLN A 344 23.91 2.43 -3.05
C GLN A 344 22.92 1.60 -2.23
N GLU A 345 22.26 2.23 -1.27
CA GLU A 345 21.32 1.58 -0.38
C GLU A 345 20.05 1.11 -1.10
N LEU A 346 19.50 1.95 -1.97
CA LEU A 346 18.25 1.70 -2.67
C LEU A 346 18.45 0.90 -3.97
N ALA A 347 19.67 0.83 -4.52
CA ALA A 347 19.98 0.06 -5.75
C ALA A 347 19.71 -1.44 -5.62
N ALA A 348 19.59 -1.97 -4.39
CA ALA A 348 19.22 -3.37 -4.17
C ALA A 348 17.75 -3.68 -4.48
N LEU A 349 16.90 -2.65 -4.66
CA LEU A 349 15.48 -2.84 -4.94
C LEU A 349 15.24 -2.95 -6.46
N PRO A 350 14.74 -4.08 -6.97
CA PRO A 350 14.53 -4.28 -8.40
C PRO A 350 13.46 -3.32 -8.94
N GLY A 351 13.67 -2.84 -10.17
CA GLY A 351 12.67 -2.04 -10.89
C GLY A 351 12.63 -0.56 -10.58
N TYR A 352 13.56 -0.05 -9.79
CA TYR A 352 13.75 1.37 -9.56
C TYR A 352 14.96 1.89 -10.33
N ASP A 353 14.75 2.98 -11.06
CA ASP A 353 15.81 3.87 -11.54
C ASP A 353 15.88 5.09 -10.61
N LEU A 354 17.06 5.29 -10.02
CA LEU A 354 17.34 6.33 -9.04
C LEU A 354 18.20 7.47 -9.62
N SER A 355 18.41 7.49 -10.93
CA SER A 355 19.22 8.51 -11.61
C SER A 355 18.75 9.94 -11.35
N ALA A 356 17.43 10.12 -11.21
CA ALA A 356 16.79 11.39 -10.89
C ALA A 356 16.59 11.64 -9.39
N ALA A 357 16.89 10.67 -8.51
CA ALA A 357 16.56 10.78 -7.08
C ALA A 357 17.14 12.05 -6.44
N GLY A 358 16.29 12.79 -5.73
CA GLY A 358 16.65 14.05 -5.08
C GLY A 358 16.65 15.29 -5.99
N GLN A 359 16.45 15.15 -7.30
CA GLN A 359 16.28 16.30 -8.20
C GLN A 359 15.00 17.06 -7.85
N VAL A 360 15.08 18.39 -7.84
CA VAL A 360 13.98 19.27 -7.41
C VAL A 360 13.47 20.09 -8.58
N ARG A 361 12.15 20.05 -8.80
CA ARG A 361 11.45 20.93 -9.73
C ARG A 361 10.39 21.73 -8.99
N TRP A 362 10.45 23.06 -9.08
CA TRP A 362 9.42 23.92 -8.52
C TRP A 362 8.25 24.09 -9.50
N VAL A 363 7.04 23.97 -8.97
CA VAL A 363 5.79 24.20 -9.68
C VAL A 363 5.08 25.35 -9.00
N GLU A 364 4.78 26.39 -9.77
CA GLU A 364 3.86 27.44 -9.36
C GLU A 364 2.43 26.89 -9.53
N GLY A 365 1.69 26.92 -8.42
CA GLY A 365 0.32 26.38 -8.30
C GLY A 365 -0.73 27.29 -8.90
#